data_AF-A0A2H0QGE9-F1
#
_entry.id   AF-A0A2H0QGE9-F1
#
_cell.length_a   1.000
_cell.length_b   1.000
_cell.length_c   1.000
_cell.angle_alpha   90.00
_cell.angle_beta   90.00
_cell.angle_gamma   90.00
#
_symmetry.space_group_name_H-M   'P 1'
#
loop_
_entity.id
_entity.type
_entity.pdbx_description
1 polymer ?
#
loop_
_entity_poly.entity_id
_entity_poly.type
_entity_poly.pdbx_seq_one_letter_code
_entity_poly.pdbx_strand_id
1 'polypeptide(L)'
;MKILANNKSRKSGFSLLELSIVLVIIGILVYGSSALYTVSVDAARAKQVETTLTAIERALRLHQQTVGDLPCPADGTLVFGDANYGLSVESPEGTCSSNSYTPTGAYGGVVPTRTLNLPDNYAIDPWGYRITYVVDDACVDNADWAGCASGAGLTVQDNSGGSTRTAAAAYVLVSHGENGTGAYYRSGGATRVPLTGSTSAEEDENAHVLGDGTHGTWDTEFRDDFVHQGEVGNYFDDYVRWKVPAQITYED
;
A
#
# COMPACT_ATOMS: atom_id res chain seq x y z
N MET A 1 -9.03 -91.23 5.30
CA MET A 1 -8.75 -90.02 4.48
C MET A 1 -9.37 -88.82 5.19
N LYS A 2 -8.57 -87.96 5.83
CA LYS A 2 -9.05 -86.81 6.62
C LYS A 2 -9.38 -85.65 5.67
N ILE A 3 -10.62 -85.18 5.68
CA ILE A 3 -11.06 -84.00 4.93
C ILE A 3 -10.74 -82.77 5.78
N LEU A 4 -9.84 -81.92 5.30
CA LEU A 4 -9.49 -80.65 5.94
C LEU A 4 -10.53 -79.59 5.58
N ALA A 5 -11.24 -79.05 6.57
CA ALA A 5 -12.18 -77.95 6.39
C ALA A 5 -11.41 -76.63 6.17
N ASN A 6 -11.63 -76.01 5.03
CA ASN A 6 -11.02 -74.74 4.64
C ASN A 6 -11.77 -73.58 5.31
N ASN A 7 -11.14 -72.91 6.28
CA ASN A 7 -11.74 -71.77 6.99
C ASN A 7 -11.48 -70.46 6.22
N LYS A 8 -12.43 -70.04 5.38
CA LYS A 8 -12.39 -68.76 4.66
C LYS A 8 -12.69 -67.61 5.63
N SER A 9 -11.68 -66.77 5.92
CA SER A 9 -11.92 -65.51 6.63
C SER A 9 -12.76 -64.57 5.76
N ARG A 10 -13.91 -64.13 6.28
CA ARG A 10 -14.73 -63.10 5.63
C ARG A 10 -14.04 -61.76 5.86
N LYS A 11 -13.55 -61.12 4.79
CA LYS A 11 -13.15 -59.71 4.83
C LYS A 11 -14.41 -58.86 4.87
N SER A 12 -14.66 -58.15 5.97
CA SER A 12 -15.69 -57.10 6.02
C SER A 12 -15.21 -55.91 5.21
N GLY A 13 -15.82 -55.67 4.06
CA GLY A 13 -15.64 -54.42 3.31
C GLY A 13 -16.46 -53.31 3.96
N PHE A 14 -15.95 -52.08 3.91
CA PHE A 14 -16.71 -50.89 4.30
C PHE A 14 -18.00 -50.77 3.48
N SER A 15 -19.10 -50.40 4.13
CA SER A 15 -20.37 -50.18 3.45
C SER A 15 -20.30 -48.92 2.59
N LEU A 16 -20.91 -48.95 1.40
CA LEU A 16 -21.07 -47.75 0.55
C LEU A 16 -21.81 -46.63 1.28
N LEU A 17 -22.70 -46.98 2.22
CA LEU A 17 -23.42 -46.03 3.04
C LEU A 17 -22.51 -45.32 4.06
N GLU A 18 -21.58 -46.06 4.70
CA GLU A 18 -20.61 -45.46 5.61
C GLU A 18 -19.67 -44.49 4.88
N LEU A 19 -19.20 -44.86 3.69
CA LEU A 19 -18.38 -43.97 2.87
C LEU A 19 -19.16 -42.70 2.48
N SER A 20 -20.44 -42.82 2.16
CA SER A 20 -21.27 -41.66 1.78
C SER A 20 -21.47 -40.69 2.94
N ILE A 21 -21.67 -41.18 4.16
CA ILE A 21 -21.82 -40.36 5.36
C ILE A 21 -20.49 -39.66 5.68
N VAL A 22 -19.36 -40.37 5.56
CA VAL A 22 -18.02 -39.79 5.78
C VAL A 22 -17.74 -38.65 4.79
N LEU A 23 -18.07 -38.83 3.51
CA LEU A 23 -17.86 -37.79 2.50
C LEU A 23 -18.75 -36.57 2.72
N VAL A 24 -20.00 -36.76 3.17
CA VAL A 24 -20.89 -35.64 3.55
C VAL A 24 -20.31 -34.86 4.73
N ILE A 25 -19.82 -35.55 5.76
CA ILE A 25 -19.20 -34.91 6.93
C ILE A 25 -17.94 -34.13 6.51
N ILE A 26 -17.06 -34.72 5.68
CA ILE A 26 -15.87 -34.04 5.18
C ILE A 26 -16.24 -32.81 4.34
N GLY A 27 -17.26 -32.91 3.47
CA GLY A 27 -17.74 -31.79 2.68
C GLY A 27 -18.23 -30.61 3.53
N ILE A 28 -18.98 -30.91 4.60
CA ILE A 28 -19.45 -29.88 5.55
C ILE A 28 -18.28 -29.26 6.32
N LEU A 29 -17.28 -30.05 6.72
CA LEU A 29 -16.10 -29.55 7.42
C LEU A 29 -15.23 -28.66 6.53
N VAL A 30 -15.01 -29.05 5.27
CA VAL A 30 -14.24 -28.25 4.31
C VAL A 30 -14.98 -26.94 4.01
N TYR A 31 -16.30 -27.00 3.75
CA TYR A 31 -17.11 -25.81 3.49
C TYR A 31 -17.21 -24.88 4.72
N GLY A 32 -17.33 -25.43 5.93
CA GLY A 32 -17.35 -24.64 7.16
C GLY A 32 -16.01 -23.96 7.46
N SER A 33 -14.89 -24.52 6.99
CA SER A 33 -13.56 -23.97 7.25
C SER A 33 -13.21 -22.74 6.39
N SER A 34 -13.82 -22.56 5.20
CA SER A 34 -13.46 -21.48 4.26
C SER A 34 -13.72 -20.06 4.80
N ALA A 35 -14.76 -19.88 5.62
CA ALA A 35 -15.12 -18.57 6.18
C ALA A 35 -14.14 -18.06 7.26
N LEU A 36 -13.39 -18.95 7.90
CA LEU A 36 -12.38 -18.56 8.91
C LEU A 36 -11.02 -18.22 8.27
N TYR A 37 -10.74 -18.71 7.06
CA TYR A 37 -9.46 -18.46 6.39
C TYR A 37 -9.33 -17.00 5.93
N THR A 38 -10.38 -16.39 5.40
CA THR A 38 -10.32 -15.01 4.83
C THR A 38 -10.00 -13.96 5.89
N VAL A 39 -10.69 -13.99 7.04
CA VAL A 39 -10.47 -13.04 8.15
C VAL A 39 -9.02 -13.07 8.65
N SER A 40 -8.38 -14.24 8.67
CA SER A 40 -6.99 -14.36 9.09
C SER A 40 -5.99 -13.78 8.08
N VAL A 41 -6.32 -13.83 6.79
CA VAL A 41 -5.48 -13.29 5.71
C VAL A 41 -5.57 -11.76 5.67
N ASP A 42 -6.77 -11.20 5.82
CA ASP A 42 -6.97 -9.75 5.80
C ASP A 42 -6.31 -9.08 7.00
N ALA A 43 -6.44 -9.66 8.19
CA ALA A 43 -5.72 -9.20 9.37
C ALA A 43 -4.19 -9.29 9.21
N ALA A 44 -3.69 -10.32 8.50
CA ALA A 44 -2.27 -10.45 8.20
C ALA A 44 -1.78 -9.40 7.20
N ARG A 45 -2.57 -9.09 6.16
CA ARG A 45 -2.30 -8.05 5.17
C ARG A 45 -2.26 -6.66 5.82
N ALA A 46 -3.27 -6.30 6.59
CA ALA A 46 -3.31 -5.02 7.31
C ALA A 46 -2.06 -4.84 8.20
N LYS A 47 -1.69 -5.88 8.95
CA LYS A 47 -0.47 -5.87 9.77
C LYS A 47 0.80 -5.71 8.93
N GLN A 48 0.84 -6.32 7.74
CA GLN A 48 1.99 -6.21 6.83
C GLN A 48 2.11 -4.80 6.23
N VAL A 49 1.00 -4.16 5.84
CA VAL A 49 0.99 -2.75 5.40
C VAL A 49 1.54 -1.87 6.51
N GLU A 50 1.00 -1.98 7.73
CA GLU A 50 1.43 -1.19 8.88
C GLU A 50 2.93 -1.34 9.18
N THR A 51 3.45 -2.57 9.09
CA THR A 51 4.87 -2.85 9.27
C THR A 51 5.72 -2.19 8.18
N THR A 52 5.24 -2.22 6.93
CA THR A 52 5.93 -1.65 5.77
C THR A 52 5.95 -0.13 5.84
N LEU A 53 4.80 0.51 6.08
CA LEU A 53 4.68 1.96 6.24
C LEU A 53 5.50 2.47 7.42
N THR A 54 5.53 1.74 8.55
CA THR A 54 6.36 2.08 9.70
C THR A 54 7.86 1.99 9.38
N ALA A 55 8.29 1.02 8.58
CA ALA A 55 9.68 0.92 8.16
C ALA A 55 10.08 2.08 7.22
N ILE A 56 9.21 2.45 6.28
CA ILE A 56 9.43 3.60 5.39
C ILE A 56 9.46 4.91 6.17
N GLU A 57 8.51 5.14 7.08
CA GLU A 57 8.48 6.30 7.96
C GLU A 57 9.80 6.45 8.74
N ARG A 58 10.32 5.36 9.30
CA ARG A 58 11.60 5.37 10.00
C ARG A 58 12.76 5.71 9.06
N ALA A 59 12.78 5.16 7.85
CA ALA A 59 13.83 5.45 6.89
C ALA A 59 13.80 6.90 6.40
N LEU A 60 12.60 7.46 6.14
CA LEU A 60 12.41 8.87 5.80
C LEU A 60 12.91 9.79 6.92
N ARG A 61 12.60 9.49 8.18
CA ARG A 61 13.14 10.22 9.33
C ARG A 61 14.66 10.14 9.39
N LEU A 62 15.24 8.95 9.22
CA LEU A 62 16.70 8.78 9.22
C LEU A 62 17.37 9.56 8.09
N HIS A 63 16.75 9.60 6.89
CA HIS A 63 17.23 10.42 5.79
C HIS A 63 17.24 11.90 6.17
N GLN A 64 16.14 12.41 6.73
CA GLN A 64 16.05 13.79 7.20
C GLN A 64 17.11 14.12 8.26
N GLN A 65 17.39 13.22 9.19
CA GLN A 65 18.40 13.44 10.23
C GLN A 65 19.85 13.38 9.72
N THR A 66 20.10 12.69 8.60
CA THR A 66 21.45 12.47 8.06
C THR A 66 21.80 13.40 6.91
N VAL A 67 20.84 13.70 6.04
CA VAL A 67 20.98 14.56 4.86
C VAL A 67 20.44 15.96 5.12
N GLY A 68 19.38 16.09 5.91
CA GLY A 68 18.73 17.37 6.24
C GLY A 68 17.37 17.59 5.58
N ASP A 69 17.00 16.75 4.63
CA ASP A 69 15.78 16.84 3.81
C ASP A 69 15.03 15.50 3.70
N LEU A 70 13.85 15.56 3.08
CA LEU A 70 13.17 14.38 2.60
C LEU A 70 13.59 14.11 1.15
N PRO A 71 13.80 12.82 0.78
CA PRO A 71 14.26 12.49 -0.56
C PRO A 71 13.18 12.78 -1.61
N CYS A 72 13.58 13.11 -2.83
CA CYS A 72 12.65 13.11 -3.96
C CYS A 72 11.99 11.74 -4.15
N PRO A 73 10.71 11.68 -4.57
CA PRO A 73 10.09 10.43 -4.95
C PRO A 73 10.85 9.74 -6.08
N ALA A 74 10.82 8.41 -6.07
CA ALA A 74 11.36 7.60 -7.15
C ALA A 74 10.35 7.47 -8.29
N ASP A 75 10.88 7.16 -9.48
CA ASP A 75 10.10 6.94 -10.68
C ASP A 75 9.31 5.62 -10.62
N GLY A 76 7.98 5.73 -10.58
CA GLY A 76 7.07 4.58 -10.53
C GLY A 76 6.97 3.80 -11.84
N THR A 77 7.42 4.37 -12.95
CA THR A 77 7.33 3.75 -14.28
C THR A 77 8.41 2.68 -14.50
N LEU A 78 9.53 2.76 -13.76
CA LEU A 78 10.68 1.89 -13.95
C LEU A 78 10.40 0.45 -13.56
N VAL A 79 10.90 -0.49 -14.34
CA VAL A 79 10.77 -1.93 -14.09
C VAL A 79 11.71 -2.39 -12.96
N PHE A 80 11.34 -3.49 -12.30
CA PHE A 80 12.22 -4.10 -11.29
C PHE A 80 13.56 -4.53 -11.92
N GLY A 81 14.66 -4.17 -11.27
CA GLY A 81 16.01 -4.46 -11.77
C GLY A 81 16.62 -3.35 -12.64
N ASP A 82 15.87 -2.29 -12.97
CA ASP A 82 16.46 -1.08 -13.54
C ASP A 82 17.52 -0.48 -12.60
N ALA A 83 18.56 0.11 -13.16
CA ALA A 83 19.64 0.73 -12.38
C ALA A 83 19.12 1.90 -11.54
N ASN A 84 18.13 2.63 -12.05
CA ASN A 84 17.53 3.79 -11.42
C ASN A 84 16.30 3.44 -10.56
N TYR A 85 15.88 2.17 -10.51
CA TYR A 85 14.76 1.74 -9.67
C TYR A 85 15.01 2.11 -8.20
N GLY A 86 14.02 2.74 -7.56
CA GLY A 86 14.08 3.07 -6.13
C GLY A 86 15.10 4.16 -5.78
N LEU A 87 15.68 4.87 -6.75
CA LEU A 87 16.49 6.06 -6.50
C LEU A 87 15.62 7.31 -6.50
N SER A 88 15.88 8.21 -5.56
CA SER A 88 15.39 9.58 -5.61
C SER A 88 15.98 10.27 -6.84
N VAL A 89 15.13 10.98 -7.58
CA VAL A 89 15.57 11.67 -8.81
C VAL A 89 15.64 13.16 -8.52
N GLU A 90 16.78 13.60 -7.99
CA GLU A 90 17.09 15.01 -7.76
C GLU A 90 17.75 15.64 -8.98
N SER A 91 17.35 16.87 -9.29
CA SER A 91 18.05 17.72 -10.22
C SER A 91 19.31 18.30 -9.54
N PRO A 92 20.31 18.76 -10.32
CA PRO A 92 21.47 19.47 -9.76
C PRO A 92 21.12 20.75 -8.98
N GLU A 93 19.88 21.23 -9.07
CA GLU A 93 19.37 22.46 -8.47
C GLU A 93 18.58 22.21 -7.17
N GLY A 94 18.55 20.97 -6.67
CA GLY A 94 17.84 20.63 -5.43
C GLY A 94 16.32 20.50 -5.59
N THR A 95 15.84 20.33 -6.83
CA THR A 95 14.43 20.09 -7.15
C THR A 95 14.23 18.67 -7.65
N CYS A 96 13.04 18.09 -7.47
CA CYS A 96 12.79 16.77 -8.04
C CYS A 96 12.65 16.84 -9.56
N SER A 97 13.33 15.93 -10.24
CA SER A 97 13.25 15.75 -11.68
C SER A 97 11.89 15.17 -12.09
N SER A 98 11.46 15.51 -13.30
CA SER A 98 10.11 15.34 -13.92
C SER A 98 9.53 13.92 -14.02
N ASN A 99 10.17 12.91 -13.42
CA ASN A 99 9.70 11.53 -13.46
C ASN A 99 8.73 11.22 -12.30
N SER A 100 8.57 12.19 -11.41
CA SER A 100 7.53 12.28 -10.39
C SER A 100 6.42 13.18 -10.95
N TYR A 101 5.14 12.81 -10.75
CA TYR A 101 4.06 13.73 -11.08
C TYR A 101 4.12 14.91 -10.12
N THR A 102 4.00 16.12 -10.65
CA THR A 102 4.19 17.36 -9.89
C THR A 102 2.83 18.01 -9.63
N PRO A 103 2.13 17.68 -8.52
CA PRO A 103 1.08 18.54 -8.00
C PRO A 103 1.65 19.93 -7.70
N THR A 104 0.81 20.96 -7.71
CA THR A 104 1.30 22.33 -7.40
C THR A 104 1.71 22.38 -5.93
N GLY A 105 2.99 22.67 -5.65
CA GLY A 105 3.52 22.71 -4.28
C GLY A 105 4.01 21.38 -3.72
N ALA A 106 4.09 20.31 -4.54
CA ALA A 106 4.57 19.01 -4.07
C ALA A 106 5.10 18.13 -5.21
N TYR A 107 5.80 17.05 -4.84
CA TYR A 107 6.32 16.03 -5.73
C TYR A 107 5.73 14.68 -5.38
N GLY A 108 5.16 13.97 -6.35
CA GLY A 108 4.53 12.66 -6.16
C GLY A 108 5.16 11.57 -7.02
N GLY A 109 5.37 10.39 -6.44
CA GLY A 109 5.92 9.23 -7.13
C GLY A 109 5.80 7.98 -6.29
N VAL A 110 6.81 7.13 -6.30
CA VAL A 110 6.89 5.96 -5.42
C VAL A 110 8.00 6.11 -4.40
N VAL A 111 7.95 5.30 -3.35
CA VAL A 111 8.95 5.31 -2.28
C VAL A 111 10.37 5.05 -2.85
N PRO A 112 11.35 5.94 -2.60
CA PRO A 112 12.73 5.78 -3.07
C PRO A 112 13.51 4.79 -2.20
N THR A 113 13.20 3.49 -2.32
CA THR A 113 13.74 2.43 -1.44
C THR A 113 15.25 2.38 -1.39
N ARG A 114 15.94 2.51 -2.52
CA ARG A 114 17.41 2.44 -2.57
C ARG A 114 18.08 3.67 -1.98
N THR A 115 17.54 4.87 -2.21
CA THR A 115 17.99 6.09 -1.52
C THR A 115 17.80 5.96 0.00
N LEU A 116 16.68 5.39 0.42
CA LEU A 116 16.36 5.13 1.83
C LEU A 116 17.10 3.92 2.43
N ASN A 117 17.97 3.26 1.65
CA ASN A 117 18.67 2.05 2.04
C ASN A 117 17.73 0.93 2.55
N LEU A 118 16.53 0.88 1.98
CA LEU A 118 15.53 -0.17 2.17
C LEU A 118 15.61 -1.18 1.02
N PRO A 119 15.35 -2.47 1.27
CA PRO A 119 15.24 -3.43 0.18
C PRO A 119 14.01 -3.11 -0.71
N ASP A 120 14.13 -3.35 -2.01
CA ASP A 120 13.13 -2.96 -3.03
C ASP A 120 11.70 -3.52 -2.78
N ASN A 121 11.55 -4.58 -1.98
CA ASN A 121 10.23 -5.11 -1.63
C ASN A 121 9.43 -4.20 -0.70
N TYR A 122 10.08 -3.27 0.01
CA TYR A 122 9.39 -2.27 0.83
C TYR A 122 8.68 -1.20 0.00
N ALA A 123 8.95 -1.12 -1.31
CA ALA A 123 8.16 -0.27 -2.21
C ALA A 123 6.78 -0.85 -2.51
N ILE A 124 6.52 -2.13 -2.16
CA ILE A 124 5.36 -2.90 -2.60
C ILE A 124 4.47 -3.24 -1.41
N ASP A 125 3.17 -3.00 -1.55
CA ASP A 125 2.17 -3.39 -0.57
C ASP A 125 1.81 -4.90 -0.64
N PRO A 126 0.98 -5.43 0.27
CA PRO A 126 0.60 -6.84 0.27
C PRO A 126 -0.23 -7.30 -0.94
N TRP A 127 -0.85 -6.38 -1.67
CA TRP A 127 -1.64 -6.67 -2.87
C TRP A 127 -0.81 -6.62 -4.16
N GLY A 128 0.42 -6.14 -4.07
CA GLY A 128 1.36 -6.11 -5.18
C GLY A 128 1.36 -4.78 -5.94
N TYR A 129 0.89 -3.71 -5.33
CA TYR A 129 0.99 -2.36 -5.87
C TYR A 129 2.12 -1.59 -5.19
N ARG A 130 2.63 -0.55 -5.86
CA ARG A 130 3.66 0.31 -5.28
C ARG A 130 3.04 1.31 -4.32
N ILE A 131 3.71 1.52 -3.19
CA ILE A 131 3.34 2.56 -2.24
C ILE A 131 3.63 3.91 -2.88
N THR A 132 2.60 4.74 -2.96
CA THR A 132 2.70 6.11 -3.44
C THR A 132 3.32 6.97 -2.36
N TYR A 133 4.26 7.82 -2.75
CA TYR A 133 4.94 8.75 -1.87
C TYR A 133 4.85 10.15 -2.46
N VAL A 134 4.27 11.06 -1.68
CA VAL A 134 4.15 12.47 -2.02
C VAL A 134 4.84 13.28 -0.93
N VAL A 135 5.68 14.21 -1.34
CA VAL A 135 6.44 15.10 -0.47
C VAL A 135 6.19 16.55 -0.86
N ASP A 136 6.05 17.40 0.15
CA ASP A 136 5.91 18.84 -0.04
C ASP A 136 7.18 19.43 -0.64
N ASP A 137 7.06 20.38 -1.57
CA ASP A 137 8.22 20.93 -2.28
C ASP A 137 9.17 21.70 -1.35
N ALA A 138 8.67 22.30 -0.27
CA ALA A 138 9.48 22.96 0.75
C ALA A 138 10.33 21.99 1.60
N CYS A 139 10.07 20.68 1.51
CA CYS A 139 10.69 19.65 2.34
C CYS A 139 11.79 18.84 1.65
N VAL A 140 12.09 19.13 0.39
CA VAL A 140 13.08 18.40 -0.41
C VAL A 140 14.41 19.15 -0.57
N ASP A 141 14.48 20.42 -0.19
CA ASP A 141 15.71 21.20 -0.25
C ASP A 141 16.54 21.03 1.04
N ASN A 142 17.70 20.35 0.96
CA ASN A 142 18.62 20.18 2.10
C ASN A 142 19.21 21.48 2.67
N ALA A 143 19.10 22.61 1.97
CA ALA A 143 19.65 23.87 2.45
C ALA A 143 18.76 24.54 3.51
N ASP A 144 17.46 24.18 3.60
CA ASP A 144 16.50 24.90 4.44
C ASP A 144 15.36 24.03 5.01
N TRP A 145 15.67 23.17 5.98
CA TRP A 145 14.63 22.45 6.74
C TRP A 145 13.67 23.40 7.49
N ALA A 146 14.08 24.65 7.78
CA ALA A 146 13.18 25.63 8.41
C ALA A 146 12.08 26.09 7.44
N GLY A 147 12.36 26.10 6.14
CA GLY A 147 11.38 26.23 5.07
C GLY A 147 10.29 25.15 5.16
N CYS A 148 10.68 23.88 5.19
CA CYS A 148 9.74 22.77 5.43
C CYS A 148 8.93 22.94 6.72
N ALA A 149 9.60 23.26 7.83
CA ALA A 149 8.97 23.37 9.14
C ALA A 149 7.88 24.46 9.23
N SER A 150 7.93 25.48 8.36
CA SER A 150 6.99 26.59 8.31
C SER A 150 6.10 26.61 7.07
N GLY A 151 6.47 25.86 6.04
CA GLY A 151 5.86 25.90 4.70
C GLY A 151 5.18 24.63 4.24
N ALA A 152 5.40 23.47 4.89
CA ALA A 152 4.71 22.23 4.53
C ALA A 152 3.19 22.40 4.52
N GLY A 153 2.53 21.96 3.45
CA GLY A 153 1.14 22.30 3.13
C GLY A 153 0.28 21.14 2.59
N LEU A 154 0.76 19.90 2.62
CA LEU A 154 -0.09 18.75 2.26
C LEU A 154 -1.25 18.62 3.25
N THR A 155 -2.46 18.48 2.73
CA THR A 155 -3.70 18.43 3.51
C THR A 155 -4.24 17.01 3.57
N VAL A 156 -4.54 16.53 4.77
CA VAL A 156 -5.16 15.22 4.98
C VAL A 156 -6.49 15.44 5.71
N GLN A 157 -7.57 14.97 5.10
CA GLN A 157 -8.92 15.09 5.62
C GLN A 157 -9.43 13.73 6.10
N ASP A 158 -10.26 13.76 7.15
CA ASP A 158 -10.97 12.58 7.64
C ASP A 158 -12.17 12.28 6.72
N ASN A 159 -12.21 11.05 6.23
CA ASN A 159 -13.35 10.53 5.47
C ASN A 159 -14.66 10.56 6.28
N SER A 160 -14.57 10.35 7.61
CA SER A 160 -15.72 10.24 8.51
C SER A 160 -16.27 11.60 8.99
N GLY A 161 -16.36 12.59 8.09
CA GLY A 161 -17.04 13.87 8.38
C GLY A 161 -16.34 15.14 7.90
N GLY A 162 -15.33 15.04 7.03
CA GLY A 162 -14.71 16.20 6.36
C GLY A 162 -13.88 17.10 7.27
N SER A 163 -13.48 16.61 8.44
CA SER A 163 -12.60 17.36 9.34
C SER A 163 -11.15 17.23 8.89
N THR A 164 -10.44 18.35 8.81
CA THR A 164 -9.00 18.35 8.50
C THR A 164 -8.22 17.71 9.64
N ARG A 165 -7.54 16.59 9.36
CA ARG A 165 -6.63 15.92 10.32
C ARG A 165 -5.30 16.67 10.39
N THR A 166 -4.83 17.17 9.25
CA THR A 166 -3.69 18.10 9.15
C THR A 166 -3.77 18.90 7.86
N ALA A 167 -3.19 20.10 7.86
CA ALA A 167 -2.95 20.92 6.67
C ALA A 167 -1.46 21.30 6.54
N ALA A 168 -0.59 20.53 7.20
CA ALA A 168 0.84 20.80 7.31
C ALA A 168 1.69 19.52 7.22
N ALA A 169 1.20 18.50 6.52
CA ALA A 169 1.98 17.28 6.32
C ALA A 169 3.18 17.59 5.39
N ALA A 170 4.37 17.12 5.80
CA ALA A 170 5.58 17.21 4.99
C ALA A 170 5.62 16.12 3.92
N TYR A 171 5.03 14.96 4.22
CA TYR A 171 4.84 13.88 3.26
C TYR A 171 3.58 13.08 3.57
N VAL A 172 3.10 12.37 2.54
CA VAL A 172 2.04 11.37 2.61
C VAL A 172 2.50 10.10 1.89
N LEU A 173 2.24 8.95 2.51
CA LEU A 173 2.39 7.61 1.95
C LEU A 173 1.00 7.01 1.79
N VAL A 174 0.73 6.41 0.63
CA VAL A 174 -0.53 5.74 0.34
C VAL A 174 -0.26 4.32 -0.15
N SER A 175 -0.82 3.33 0.56
CA SER A 175 -1.01 1.97 0.05
C SER A 175 -2.45 1.89 -0.44
N HIS A 176 -2.65 1.71 -1.75
CA HIS A 176 -3.96 1.77 -2.40
C HIS A 176 -4.84 0.51 -2.23
N GLY A 177 -4.63 -0.21 -1.13
CA GLY A 177 -5.44 -1.38 -0.78
C GLY A 177 -5.54 -2.50 -1.82
N GLU A 178 -6.68 -3.19 -1.81
CA GLU A 178 -6.96 -4.36 -2.65
C GLU A 178 -7.29 -3.97 -4.09
N ASN A 179 -7.99 -2.87 -4.28
CA ASN A 179 -8.35 -2.39 -5.61
C ASN A 179 -7.13 -1.78 -6.36
N GLY A 180 -6.16 -1.21 -5.63
CA GLY A 180 -4.97 -0.57 -6.16
C GLY A 180 -5.21 0.76 -6.88
N THR A 181 -6.39 1.36 -6.78
CA THR A 181 -6.81 2.52 -7.61
C THR A 181 -5.78 3.66 -7.53
N GLY A 182 -5.21 4.09 -8.66
CA GLY A 182 -4.18 5.12 -8.68
C GLY A 182 -2.75 4.67 -8.37
N ALA A 183 -2.54 3.41 -8.00
CA ALA A 183 -1.21 2.87 -7.73
C ALA A 183 -0.42 2.56 -9.00
N TYR A 184 0.90 2.62 -8.92
CA TYR A 184 1.75 1.97 -9.91
C TYR A 184 1.74 0.45 -9.70
N TYR A 185 1.69 -0.29 -10.81
CA TYR A 185 1.87 -1.74 -10.78
C TYR A 185 3.27 -2.11 -10.30
N ARG A 186 3.41 -3.27 -9.63
CA ARG A 186 4.74 -3.82 -9.27
C ARG A 186 5.70 -3.88 -10.47
N SER A 187 5.20 -4.22 -11.65
CA SER A 187 5.99 -4.27 -12.88
C SER A 187 6.53 -2.91 -13.34
N GLY A 188 5.98 -1.80 -12.84
CA GLY A 188 6.15 -0.48 -13.46
C GLY A 188 5.24 -0.35 -14.69
N GLY A 189 5.47 0.70 -15.48
CA GLY A 189 4.66 1.05 -16.65
C GLY A 189 4.32 2.53 -16.71
N ALA A 190 3.91 2.99 -17.89
CA ALA A 190 3.56 4.41 -18.13
C ALA A 190 2.21 4.82 -17.54
N THR A 191 1.40 3.86 -17.07
CA THR A 191 0.08 4.09 -16.51
C THR A 191 -0.04 3.45 -15.14
N ARG A 192 -0.86 4.06 -14.28
CA ARG A 192 -1.26 3.55 -12.97
C ARG A 192 -2.61 2.84 -13.10
N VAL A 193 -3.07 2.19 -12.03
CA VAL A 193 -4.40 1.60 -12.00
C VAL A 193 -5.45 2.70 -12.24
N PRO A 194 -6.30 2.60 -13.26
CA PRO A 194 -7.27 3.64 -13.59
C PRO A 194 -8.41 3.71 -12.58
N LEU A 195 -9.11 4.84 -12.51
CA LEU A 195 -10.35 5.00 -11.72
C LEU A 195 -11.52 4.15 -12.22
N THR A 196 -11.36 3.47 -13.37
CA THR A 196 -12.44 2.69 -13.99
C THR A 196 -12.82 1.51 -13.10
N GLY A 197 -13.92 1.65 -12.35
CA GLY A 197 -14.40 0.65 -11.41
C GLY A 197 -14.37 1.10 -9.95
N SER A 198 -13.72 2.24 -9.64
CA SER A 198 -13.88 2.92 -8.36
C SER A 198 -15.31 3.48 -8.26
N THR A 199 -15.85 3.43 -7.05
CA THR A 199 -17.15 4.04 -6.71
C THR A 199 -17.03 5.04 -5.58
N SER A 200 -15.79 5.35 -5.17
CA SER A 200 -15.48 6.16 -3.99
C SER A 200 -14.76 7.42 -4.41
N ALA A 201 -15.36 8.57 -4.13
CA ALA A 201 -14.72 9.86 -4.37
C ALA A 201 -13.43 10.03 -3.55
N GLU A 202 -13.30 9.28 -2.45
CA GLU A 202 -12.23 9.43 -1.48
C GLU A 202 -11.01 8.58 -1.86
N GLU A 203 -11.23 7.42 -2.48
CA GLU A 203 -10.16 6.68 -3.16
C GLU A 203 -9.72 7.40 -4.44
N ASP A 204 -10.68 7.95 -5.21
CA ASP A 204 -10.38 8.74 -6.40
C ASP A 204 -9.51 9.97 -6.06
N GLU A 205 -9.74 10.57 -4.89
CA GLU A 205 -8.90 11.63 -4.34
C GLU A 205 -7.48 11.13 -4.08
N ASN A 206 -7.29 10.04 -3.34
CA ASN A 206 -5.95 9.50 -3.07
C ASN A 206 -5.22 8.97 -4.32
N ALA A 207 -5.97 8.57 -5.34
CA ALA A 207 -5.45 7.97 -6.56
C ALA A 207 -4.67 8.98 -7.42
N HIS A 208 -5.06 10.27 -7.40
CA HIS A 208 -4.46 11.36 -8.18
C HIS A 208 -4.20 10.98 -9.64
N VAL A 209 -5.09 10.20 -10.28
CA VAL A 209 -5.02 9.76 -11.68
C VAL A 209 -6.22 10.26 -12.47
N LEU A 210 -6.04 10.48 -13.77
CA LEU A 210 -7.15 10.65 -14.69
C LEU A 210 -7.88 9.30 -14.84
N GLY A 211 -9.08 9.32 -15.42
CA GLY A 211 -9.90 8.11 -15.56
C GLY A 211 -9.24 6.96 -16.36
N ASP A 212 -8.20 7.25 -17.13
CA ASP A 212 -7.40 6.29 -17.90
C ASP A 212 -6.11 5.82 -17.18
N GLY A 213 -5.87 6.27 -15.93
CA GLY A 213 -4.69 5.92 -15.16
C GLY A 213 -3.45 6.76 -15.47
N THR A 214 -3.57 7.80 -16.32
CA THR A 214 -2.48 8.76 -16.57
C THR A 214 -2.45 9.88 -15.52
N HIS A 215 -1.35 10.62 -15.45
CA HIS A 215 -1.24 11.76 -14.54
C HIS A 215 -1.97 12.99 -15.11
N GLY A 216 -2.79 13.62 -14.27
CA GLY A 216 -3.38 14.94 -14.51
C GLY A 216 -2.76 16.03 -13.62
N THR A 217 -3.44 17.18 -13.54
CA THR A 217 -3.19 18.21 -12.53
C THR A 217 -4.06 17.91 -11.32
N TRP A 218 -3.45 17.91 -10.13
CA TRP A 218 -4.12 17.59 -8.86
C TRP A 218 -3.74 18.62 -7.81
N ASP A 219 -4.56 18.69 -6.77
CA ASP A 219 -4.25 19.44 -5.56
C ASP A 219 -3.29 18.65 -4.65
N THR A 220 -3.15 19.11 -3.42
CA THR A 220 -2.34 18.50 -2.37
C THR A 220 -3.20 17.90 -1.26
N GLU A 221 -4.43 17.49 -1.58
CA GLU A 221 -5.36 16.88 -0.65
C GLU A 221 -5.30 15.35 -0.69
N PHE A 222 -5.52 14.75 0.48
CA PHE A 222 -5.60 13.31 0.69
C PHE A 222 -6.71 12.99 1.67
N ARG A 223 -7.19 11.74 1.64
CA ARG A 223 -8.23 11.21 2.51
C ARG A 223 -7.66 10.09 3.37
N ASP A 224 -7.97 10.12 4.66
CA ASP A 224 -7.49 9.14 5.65
C ASP A 224 -8.67 8.76 6.55
N ASP A 225 -9.06 7.48 6.53
CA ASP A 225 -10.06 6.92 7.42
C ASP A 225 -9.42 5.97 8.44
N PHE A 226 -9.87 6.05 9.69
CA PHE A 226 -9.49 5.10 10.74
C PHE A 226 -10.19 3.73 10.56
N VAL A 227 -11.37 3.72 9.93
CA VAL A 227 -12.16 2.50 9.73
C VAL A 227 -12.16 2.16 8.24
N HIS A 228 -11.68 0.96 7.92
CA HIS A 228 -11.80 0.42 6.56
C HIS A 228 -13.27 0.09 6.32
N GLN A 229 -13.95 0.91 5.53
CA GLN A 229 -15.39 0.77 5.32
C GLN A 229 -15.65 -0.21 4.19
N GLY A 230 -16.13 -1.40 4.54
CA GLY A 230 -16.79 -2.27 3.58
C GLY A 230 -18.19 -1.75 3.29
N GLU A 231 -18.53 -1.70 2.00
CA GLU A 231 -19.88 -1.68 1.40
C GLU A 231 -20.48 -0.32 0.98
N VAL A 232 -20.56 -0.21 -0.36
CA VAL A 232 -21.48 0.55 -1.24
C VAL A 232 -21.69 2.04 -0.91
N GLY A 233 -20.93 2.87 -1.62
CA GLY A 233 -21.04 4.33 -1.65
C GLY A 233 -19.81 5.05 -1.11
N ASN A 234 -19.10 4.41 -0.16
CA ASN A 234 -17.94 4.94 0.54
C ASN A 234 -16.82 3.87 0.69
N TYR A 235 -16.61 3.03 -0.33
CA TYR A 235 -15.56 2.00 -0.26
C TYR A 235 -14.19 2.69 -0.11
N PHE A 236 -13.42 2.29 0.90
CA PHE A 236 -12.11 2.88 1.17
C PHE A 236 -11.22 1.82 1.77
N ASP A 237 -10.26 1.33 0.99
CA ASP A 237 -9.28 0.32 1.42
C ASP A 237 -7.83 0.84 1.46
N ASP A 238 -7.65 2.15 1.23
CA ASP A 238 -6.36 2.81 1.30
C ASP A 238 -5.83 2.90 2.73
N TYR A 239 -4.52 2.65 2.88
CA TYR A 239 -3.79 2.94 4.12
C TYR A 239 -2.95 4.18 3.89
N VAL A 240 -3.29 5.24 4.61
CA VAL A 240 -2.62 6.53 4.50
C VAL A 240 -1.74 6.78 5.73
N ARG A 241 -0.47 7.12 5.50
CA ARG A 241 0.48 7.47 6.55
C ARG A 241 1.15 8.79 6.22
N TRP A 242 1.08 9.74 7.15
CA TRP A 242 1.64 11.08 6.97
C TRP A 242 2.33 11.55 8.25
N LYS A 243 3.23 12.53 8.10
CA LYS A 243 3.87 13.22 9.22
C LYS A 243 4.04 14.69 8.91
N VAL A 244 3.86 15.52 9.94
CA VAL A 244 4.23 16.95 9.89
C VAL A 244 5.71 17.11 10.23
N PRO A 245 6.38 18.21 9.83
CA PRO A 245 7.82 18.42 10.06
C PRO A 245 8.27 18.20 11.52
N ALA A 246 7.46 18.65 12.48
CA ALA A 246 7.74 18.46 13.91
C ALA A 246 7.80 16.98 14.32
N GLN A 247 6.92 16.13 13.79
CA GLN A 247 6.87 14.69 14.09
C GLN A 247 7.99 13.90 13.38
N ILE A 248 8.68 14.52 12.42
CA ILE A 248 9.85 13.95 11.76
C ILE A 248 11.10 14.24 12.59
N THR A 249 11.18 15.47 13.11
CA THR A 249 12.36 15.98 13.82
C THR A 249 12.46 15.48 15.27
N TYR A 250 11.33 15.36 15.98
CA TYR A 250 11.30 14.99 17.39
C TYR A 250 10.74 13.56 17.57
N GLU A 251 11.40 12.76 18.41
CA GLU A 251 10.83 11.49 18.88
C GLU A 251 9.78 11.78 19.95
N ASP A 252 8.61 11.14 19.83
CA ASP A 252 7.64 11.00 20.93
C ASP A 252 8.12 9.91 21.91
#